data_AF-A0A926I893-F1
#
_entry.id   AF-A0A926I893-F1
#
_cell.length_a   1.000
_cell.length_b   1.000
_cell.length_c   1.000
_cell.angle_alpha   90.00
_cell.angle_beta   90.00
_cell.angle_gamma   90.00
#
_symmetry.space_group_name_H-M   'P 1'
#
loop_
_entity.id
_entity.type
_entity.pdbx_description
1 polymer ?
#
loop_
_entity_poly.entity_id
_entity_poly.type
_entity_poly.pdbx_seq_one_letter_code
_entity_poly.pdbx_strand_id
1 'polypeptide(L)'
;MKRFFAFILSLTLGLFLFPITVFADTGGSGNIDGGGGDMGQGTSKNSWSPGMDGVRITVINSETQQPACTPFDLTSKSPTVSLHFGKVSKIQYRGGTFLSPTMGQYLYEKPAITMPRIISDNGNVNIQEIKRYFCSEYVVKGIANSTGISYEEMISGKYKLFLEPIAYFKYDGIQVAMTAHEAALYDNQVGGKLRTAMTSLTHKNLPLSMYLEYADLNFPAYSGATNRTVSNDTIISYLGMGIVWFTDPPEAPEETGYDYEYRINTDVITPVTLSASDEINPDNPARVTFSINGSTYTMGNIVIPEGESQLAWVQWHTPSTPQDITISVSTSKGTLSQTTIKAKVVDLSGKDPPDPKATDVRGNWSSNAVPYRPEKTSASWYVWSAKWHPYWVWISNWRYYTNGINGYWVDEGWWEDRGWYDFTRNHYSASLNASMNLSPDTQSPTASGKTMKSGYGVQNLTVATVNTAAPSFHYTNAQTAISYFPEFNYETYWRLLKCTASGKTARFEFADNIYSTYNHPVHFSPIWFPDGTYRVNTYVCDIWTPAGMLSANLTDSVSISGNLYDDWHIAPGS
;
A
#
# COMPACT_ATOMS: atom_id res chain seq x y z
N MET A 1 -3.80 -61.34 32.13
CA MET A 1 -4.73 -60.22 31.85
C MET A 1 -4.59 -59.04 32.81
N LYS A 2 -4.65 -59.22 34.15
CA LYS A 2 -4.56 -58.08 35.10
C LYS A 2 -3.27 -57.24 34.99
N ARG A 3 -2.12 -57.87 34.72
CA ARG A 3 -0.83 -57.16 34.54
C ARG A 3 -0.74 -56.37 33.22
N PHE A 4 -1.47 -56.80 32.19
CA PHE A 4 -1.52 -56.10 30.90
C PHE A 4 -2.43 -54.87 30.98
N PHE A 5 -3.56 -54.99 31.69
CA PHE A 5 -4.44 -53.85 32.00
C PHE A 5 -3.75 -52.80 32.87
N ALA A 6 -2.97 -53.22 33.88
CA ALA A 6 -2.21 -52.30 34.71
C ALA A 6 -1.17 -51.51 33.88
N PHE A 7 -0.52 -52.16 32.91
CA PHE A 7 0.47 -51.52 32.04
C PHE A 7 -0.17 -50.50 31.10
N ILE A 8 -1.32 -50.82 30.49
CA ILE A 8 -2.07 -49.88 29.65
C ILE A 8 -2.59 -48.70 30.47
N LEU A 9 -3.07 -48.93 31.70
CA LEU A 9 -3.57 -47.88 32.58
C LEU A 9 -2.44 -46.93 33.05
N SER A 10 -1.24 -47.45 33.29
CA SER A 10 -0.06 -46.61 33.59
C SER A 10 0.43 -45.83 32.37
N LEU A 11 0.29 -46.38 31.16
CA LEU A 11 0.66 -45.69 29.91
C LEU A 11 -0.33 -44.56 29.59
N THR A 12 -1.63 -44.78 29.81
CA THR A 12 -2.65 -43.73 29.67
C THR A 12 -2.52 -42.66 30.75
N LEU A 13 -2.30 -43.01 32.02
CA LEU A 13 -2.01 -41.99 33.06
C LEU A 13 -0.73 -41.19 32.76
N GLY A 14 0.30 -41.83 32.20
CA GLY A 14 1.53 -41.16 31.77
C GLY A 14 1.30 -40.15 30.63
N LEU A 15 0.37 -40.44 29.72
CA LEU A 15 -0.04 -39.52 28.64
C LEU A 15 -0.84 -38.32 29.16
N PHE A 16 -1.57 -38.46 30.27
CA PHE A 16 -2.31 -37.37 30.93
C PHE A 16 -1.47 -36.51 31.90
N LEU A 17 -0.21 -36.90 32.18
CA LEU A 17 0.70 -36.16 33.06
C LEU A 17 1.59 -35.14 32.32
N PHE A 18 1.48 -35.05 30.99
CA PHE A 18 2.07 -33.95 30.24
C PHE A 18 1.08 -32.77 30.24
N PRO A 19 1.44 -31.60 30.81
CA PRO A 19 0.59 -30.42 30.70
C PRO A 19 0.55 -29.99 29.22
N ILE A 20 -0.51 -30.38 28.51
CA ILE A 20 -0.85 -29.77 27.24
C ILE A 20 -1.48 -28.42 27.61
N THR A 21 -0.74 -27.33 27.46
CA THR A 21 -1.33 -25.99 27.45
C THR A 21 -2.24 -25.88 26.23
N VAL A 22 -3.52 -26.16 26.43
CA VAL A 22 -4.58 -25.85 25.47
C VAL A 22 -4.93 -24.38 25.68
N PHE A 23 -4.45 -23.52 24.77
CA PHE A 23 -4.84 -22.12 24.75
C PHE A 23 -6.28 -22.02 24.26
N ALA A 24 -7.15 -21.35 25.01
CA ALA A 24 -8.44 -20.93 24.47
C ALA A 24 -8.17 -19.92 23.35
N ASP A 25 -8.66 -20.25 22.16
CA ASP A 25 -8.66 -19.38 21.00
C ASP A 25 -9.61 -18.22 21.26
N THR A 26 -9.21 -16.97 20.98
CA THR A 26 -10.12 -15.82 21.08
C THR A 26 -11.21 -15.83 20.01
N GLY A 27 -11.18 -16.79 19.08
CA GLY A 27 -11.91 -16.71 17.81
C GLY A 27 -11.23 -15.74 16.83
N GLY A 28 -9.95 -15.41 17.09
CA GLY A 28 -9.20 -14.46 16.29
C GLY A 28 -8.50 -15.13 15.11
N SER A 29 -8.39 -14.43 13.99
CA SER A 29 -7.73 -14.94 12.79
C SER A 29 -6.55 -14.04 12.40
N GLY A 30 -5.38 -14.66 12.22
CA GLY A 30 -4.17 -13.98 11.82
C GLY A 30 -4.04 -13.91 10.31
N ASN A 31 -4.06 -12.70 9.76
CA ASN A 31 -3.67 -12.35 8.40
C ASN A 31 -2.15 -12.15 8.35
N ILE A 32 -1.43 -13.27 8.29
CA ILE A 32 0.02 -13.31 8.42
C ILE A 32 0.55 -14.49 7.62
N ASP A 33 1.50 -14.25 6.75
CA ASP A 33 2.34 -15.27 6.14
C ASP A 33 3.80 -14.84 6.24
N GLY A 34 4.73 -15.72 5.85
CA GLY A 34 6.14 -15.43 5.97
C GLY A 34 7.04 -16.34 5.15
N GLY A 35 8.31 -15.99 5.22
CA GLY A 35 9.39 -16.69 4.55
C GLY A 35 10.73 -16.24 5.09
N GLY A 36 11.71 -16.18 4.21
CA GLY A 36 13.09 -15.85 4.53
C GLY A 36 14.06 -16.82 3.85
N GLY A 37 15.24 -16.95 4.43
CA GLY A 37 16.24 -17.92 4.01
C GLY A 37 17.46 -17.86 4.90
N ASP A 38 18.57 -18.37 4.39
CA ASP A 38 19.78 -18.50 5.19
C ASP A 38 20.35 -17.16 5.65
N MET A 39 20.88 -17.18 6.87
CA MET A 39 21.72 -16.12 7.39
C MET A 39 23.19 -16.34 7.00
N GLY A 40 23.82 -15.28 6.50
CA GLY A 40 25.25 -15.27 6.22
C GLY A 40 26.09 -15.15 7.50
N GLN A 41 27.40 -14.98 7.32
CA GLN A 41 28.33 -14.74 8.43
C GLN A 41 28.34 -13.26 8.83
N GLY A 42 28.29 -13.00 10.14
CA GLY A 42 28.42 -11.65 10.69
C GLY A 42 29.88 -11.23 10.88
N THR A 43 30.07 -9.96 11.24
CA THR A 43 31.36 -9.37 11.63
C THR A 43 31.30 -8.83 13.05
N SER A 44 32.45 -8.42 13.61
CA SER A 44 32.51 -7.79 14.94
C SER A 44 31.73 -6.48 15.03
N LYS A 45 31.49 -5.81 13.90
CA LYS A 45 30.75 -4.55 13.80
C LYS A 45 29.28 -4.73 13.36
N ASN A 46 29.00 -5.73 12.52
CA ASN A 46 27.70 -5.97 11.91
C ASN A 46 27.28 -7.42 12.15
N SER A 47 26.36 -7.67 13.07
CA SER A 47 25.95 -9.03 13.43
C SER A 47 24.58 -9.08 14.06
N TRP A 48 23.90 -10.23 13.90
CA TRP A 48 22.66 -10.55 14.57
C TRP A 48 22.77 -11.96 15.13
N SER A 49 22.24 -12.17 16.34
CA SER A 49 22.19 -13.49 16.97
C SER A 49 20.81 -14.11 16.72
N PRO A 50 20.74 -15.36 16.23
CA PRO A 50 19.47 -16.02 15.95
C PRO A 50 18.46 -15.95 17.11
N GLY A 51 17.25 -15.50 16.79
CA GLY A 51 16.16 -15.31 17.75
C GLY A 51 16.27 -14.03 18.60
N MET A 52 17.20 -13.11 18.32
CA MET A 52 17.17 -11.76 18.89
C MET A 52 16.11 -10.92 18.18
N ASP A 53 14.85 -11.24 18.46
CA ASP A 53 13.67 -10.68 17.81
C ASP A 53 12.61 -10.21 18.83
N GLY A 54 11.67 -9.43 18.32
CA GLY A 54 10.49 -8.95 19.04
C GLY A 54 9.40 -8.56 18.05
N VAL A 55 8.29 -8.04 18.56
CA VAL A 55 7.19 -7.53 17.76
C VAL A 55 6.70 -6.21 18.34
N ARG A 56 6.59 -5.18 17.50
CA ARG A 56 5.86 -3.97 17.83
C ARG A 56 4.38 -4.22 17.65
N ILE A 57 3.61 -3.92 18.68
CA ILE A 57 2.17 -4.02 18.70
C ILE A 57 1.58 -2.62 18.61
N THR A 58 0.65 -2.45 17.67
CA THR A 58 -0.22 -1.27 17.62
C THR A 58 -1.67 -1.74 17.58
N VAL A 59 -2.50 -1.27 18.51
CA VAL A 59 -3.94 -1.54 18.45
C VAL A 59 -4.57 -0.50 17.52
N ILE A 60 -5.25 -0.98 16.47
CA ILE A 60 -5.83 -0.14 15.42
C ILE A 60 -7.34 -0.16 15.56
N ASN A 61 -7.99 0.99 15.53
CA ASN A 61 -9.44 1.06 15.43
C ASN A 61 -9.87 0.69 14.00
N SER A 62 -10.72 -0.31 13.86
CA SER A 62 -11.11 -0.90 12.56
C SER A 62 -11.79 0.10 11.62
N GLU A 63 -12.58 1.03 12.15
CA GLU A 63 -13.36 2.00 11.36
C GLU A 63 -12.48 3.15 10.86
N THR A 64 -11.72 3.76 11.77
CA THR A 64 -10.87 4.92 11.45
C THR A 64 -9.52 4.54 10.83
N GLN A 65 -9.13 3.27 10.95
CA GLN A 65 -7.81 2.74 10.59
C GLN A 65 -6.64 3.49 11.25
N GLN A 66 -6.88 4.13 12.40
CA GLN A 66 -5.88 4.85 13.16
C GLN A 66 -5.45 4.09 14.41
N PRO A 67 -4.20 4.30 14.90
CA PRO A 67 -3.78 3.80 16.21
C PRO A 67 -4.69 4.28 17.34
N ALA A 68 -5.22 3.34 18.11
CA ALA A 68 -6.00 3.61 19.31
C ALA A 68 -5.11 3.87 20.54
N CYS A 69 -3.84 3.48 20.47
CA CYS A 69 -2.85 3.67 21.52
C CYS A 69 -1.46 3.95 20.91
N THR A 70 -0.52 4.37 21.75
CA THR A 70 0.89 4.42 21.36
C THR A 70 1.40 2.98 21.15
N PRO A 71 2.15 2.70 20.07
CA PRO A 71 2.78 1.41 19.87
C PRO A 71 3.70 1.01 21.05
N PHE A 72 3.84 -0.28 21.29
CA PHE A 72 4.77 -0.82 22.29
C PHE A 72 5.41 -2.10 21.78
N ASP A 73 6.58 -2.46 22.31
CA ASP A 73 7.39 -3.55 21.76
C ASP A 73 7.41 -4.72 22.76
N LEU A 74 7.04 -5.91 22.27
CA LEU A 74 7.11 -7.17 22.99
C LEU A 74 8.39 -7.93 22.61
N THR A 75 9.10 -8.47 23.60
CA THR A 75 10.15 -9.47 23.33
C THR A 75 10.34 -10.40 24.53
N SER A 76 10.59 -11.67 24.25
CA SER A 76 11.02 -12.64 25.27
C SER A 76 12.51 -12.59 25.58
N LYS A 77 13.26 -11.73 24.88
CA LYS A 77 14.70 -11.56 25.05
C LYS A 77 15.02 -10.40 26.00
N SER A 78 16.30 -10.18 26.23
CA SER A 78 16.81 -9.05 27.01
C SER A 78 17.80 -8.25 26.17
N PRO A 79 17.32 -7.56 25.12
CA PRO A 79 18.20 -6.83 24.21
C PRO A 79 18.83 -5.64 24.92
N THR A 80 20.10 -5.39 24.61
CA THR A 80 20.75 -4.10 24.89
C THR A 80 20.65 -3.28 23.63
N VAL A 81 20.04 -2.10 23.69
CA VAL A 81 19.79 -1.24 22.53
C VAL A 81 20.28 0.16 22.85
N SER A 82 21.08 0.72 21.95
CA SER A 82 21.62 2.08 22.05
C SER A 82 20.96 3.04 21.06
N LEU A 83 20.46 2.53 19.94
CA LEU A 83 19.77 3.28 18.89
C LEU A 83 18.44 2.61 18.54
N HIS A 84 17.36 3.37 18.44
CA HIS A 84 16.06 2.95 17.92
C HIS A 84 15.31 4.15 17.32
N PHE A 85 14.12 3.97 16.75
CA PHE A 85 13.38 5.06 16.09
C PHE A 85 12.06 5.42 16.80
N GLY A 86 12.07 5.33 18.13
CA GLY A 86 10.88 5.55 18.95
C GLY A 86 9.88 4.40 18.86
N LYS A 87 8.60 4.72 19.11
CA LYS A 87 7.46 3.79 19.08
C LYS A 87 6.46 4.28 18.02
N VAL A 88 6.94 4.34 16.79
CA VAL A 88 6.15 4.79 15.63
C VAL A 88 5.81 3.57 14.79
N SER A 89 4.54 3.39 14.46
CA SER A 89 4.11 2.27 13.62
C SER A 89 4.21 2.60 12.13
N LYS A 90 4.24 1.56 11.31
CA LYS A 90 4.15 1.69 9.85
C LYS A 90 2.98 2.56 9.37
N ILE A 91 1.83 2.49 10.05
CA ILE A 91 0.66 3.33 9.74
C ILE A 91 0.96 4.81 9.98
N GLN A 92 1.66 5.14 11.07
CA GLN A 92 2.06 6.52 11.37
C GLN A 92 3.12 7.05 10.41
N TYR A 93 4.07 6.20 9.99
CA TYR A 93 5.04 6.55 8.94
C TYR A 93 4.35 6.83 7.61
N ARG A 94 3.38 6.00 7.21
CA ARG A 94 2.53 6.25 6.03
C ARG A 94 1.74 7.55 6.15
N GLY A 95 1.35 7.95 7.36
CA GLY A 95 0.73 9.24 7.67
C GLY A 95 1.68 10.45 7.64
N GLY A 96 2.96 10.26 7.30
CA GLY A 96 3.93 11.34 7.14
C GLY A 96 4.85 11.57 8.35
N THR A 97 4.84 10.70 9.36
CA THR A 97 5.80 10.79 10.48
C THR A 97 7.22 10.58 9.95
N PHE A 98 8.15 11.45 10.31
CA PHE A 98 9.54 11.32 9.89
C PHE A 98 10.30 10.30 10.75
N LEU A 99 11.20 9.54 10.12
CA LEU A 99 12.13 8.67 10.84
C LEU A 99 13.11 9.53 11.66
N SER A 100 13.12 9.33 12.98
CA SER A 100 13.96 10.10 13.91
C SER A 100 14.76 9.17 14.83
N PRO A 101 16.10 9.19 14.79
CA PRO A 101 16.93 8.36 15.65
C PRO A 101 16.81 8.80 17.10
N THR A 102 16.57 7.85 17.99
CA THR A 102 16.50 8.04 19.44
C THR A 102 17.65 7.30 20.10
N MET A 103 18.42 8.04 20.90
CA MET A 103 19.51 7.52 21.73
C MET A 103 19.05 7.60 23.18
N GLY A 104 18.80 6.47 23.82
CA GLY A 104 18.22 6.43 25.16
C GLY A 104 17.86 5.03 25.62
N GLN A 105 17.22 4.93 26.79
CA GLN A 105 16.77 3.64 27.30
C GLN A 105 15.68 3.07 26.37
N TYR A 106 15.95 1.89 25.81
CA TYR A 106 14.96 1.16 25.04
C TYR A 106 14.00 0.42 25.98
N LEU A 107 12.73 0.80 25.91
CA LEU A 107 11.66 0.16 26.69
C LEU A 107 11.03 -0.96 25.88
N TYR A 108 10.81 -2.11 26.52
CA TYR A 108 10.10 -3.24 25.96
C TYR A 108 9.36 -3.95 27.10
N GLU A 109 8.33 -4.69 26.75
CA GLU A 109 7.60 -5.53 27.68
C GLU A 109 7.94 -6.99 27.44
N LYS A 110 8.15 -7.72 28.54
CA LYS A 110 8.38 -9.16 28.50
C LYS A 110 7.06 -9.88 28.70
N PRO A 111 6.52 -10.56 27.68
CA PRO A 111 5.27 -11.28 27.84
C PRO A 111 5.45 -12.46 28.79
N ALA A 112 4.40 -12.77 29.55
CA ALA A 112 4.41 -13.89 30.50
C ALA A 112 4.52 -15.25 29.79
N ILE A 113 3.96 -15.36 28.59
CA ILE A 113 4.16 -16.51 27.70
C ILE A 113 5.33 -16.19 26.78
N THR A 114 6.24 -17.15 26.60
CA THR A 114 7.38 -16.98 25.68
C THR A 114 6.86 -16.88 24.25
N MET A 115 7.32 -15.85 23.54
CA MET A 115 7.00 -15.63 22.14
C MET A 115 7.60 -16.71 21.25
N PRO A 116 6.89 -17.11 20.17
CA PRO A 116 7.49 -17.91 19.11
C PRO A 116 8.64 -17.15 18.45
N ARG A 117 9.52 -17.89 17.76
CA ARG A 117 10.55 -17.27 16.93
C ARG A 117 9.87 -16.52 15.79
N ILE A 118 10.13 -15.22 15.70
CA ILE A 118 9.56 -14.35 14.67
C ILE A 118 10.47 -14.36 13.45
N ILE A 119 11.77 -14.11 13.65
CA ILE A 119 12.75 -14.02 12.55
C ILE A 119 13.53 -15.33 12.49
N SER A 120 13.39 -16.05 11.37
CA SER A 120 14.13 -17.28 11.12
C SER A 120 15.52 -17.01 10.53
N ASP A 121 16.47 -17.88 10.86
CA ASP A 121 17.84 -17.91 10.34
C ASP A 121 18.05 -18.91 9.20
N ASN A 122 17.01 -19.69 8.86
CA ASN A 122 17.01 -20.71 7.81
C ASN A 122 15.78 -20.64 6.89
N GLY A 123 15.01 -19.55 6.97
CA GLY A 123 13.80 -19.32 6.18
C GLY A 123 12.54 -20.09 6.62
N ASN A 124 12.65 -21.04 7.56
CA ASN A 124 11.49 -21.75 8.10
C ASN A 124 10.89 -20.99 9.28
N VAL A 125 10.01 -20.03 9.00
CA VAL A 125 9.22 -19.33 10.04
C VAL A 125 7.95 -20.14 10.32
N ASN A 126 7.65 -20.39 11.60
CA ASN A 126 6.43 -21.11 11.98
C ASN A 126 5.24 -20.16 12.09
N ILE A 127 4.68 -19.78 10.94
CA ILE A 127 3.57 -18.82 10.85
C ILE A 127 2.34 -19.29 11.63
N GLN A 128 2.04 -20.58 11.63
CA GLN A 128 0.92 -21.13 12.39
C GLN A 128 1.09 -20.92 13.89
N GLU A 129 2.32 -21.01 14.41
CA GLU A 129 2.61 -20.73 15.81
C GLU A 129 2.54 -19.23 16.13
N ILE A 130 2.99 -18.36 15.22
CA ILE A 130 2.85 -16.91 15.35
C ILE A 130 1.36 -16.51 15.39
N LYS A 131 0.55 -17.00 14.45
CA LYS A 131 -0.91 -16.79 14.45
C LYS A 131 -1.53 -17.25 15.76
N ARG A 132 -1.26 -18.50 16.19
CA ARG A 132 -1.78 -19.05 17.44
C ARG A 132 -1.36 -18.24 18.67
N TYR A 133 -0.14 -17.72 18.70
CA TYR A 133 0.34 -16.93 19.82
C TYR A 133 -0.44 -15.61 19.93
N PHE A 134 -0.53 -14.83 18.84
CA PHE A 134 -1.20 -13.53 18.86
C PHE A 134 -2.73 -13.60 18.84
N CYS A 135 -3.32 -14.74 18.47
CA CYS A 135 -4.74 -15.05 18.65
C CYS A 135 -5.07 -15.72 20.00
N SER A 136 -4.09 -15.93 20.89
CA SER A 136 -4.36 -16.59 22.17
C SER A 136 -4.98 -15.62 23.18
N GLU A 137 -5.99 -16.07 23.91
CA GLU A 137 -6.69 -15.26 24.91
C GLU A 137 -5.73 -14.63 25.92
N TYR A 138 -4.71 -15.36 26.35
CA TYR A 138 -3.76 -14.87 27.33
C TYR A 138 -2.90 -13.72 26.80
N VAL A 139 -2.42 -13.83 25.55
CA VAL A 139 -1.61 -12.77 24.92
C VAL A 139 -2.48 -11.54 24.68
N VAL A 140 -3.72 -11.71 24.21
CA VAL A 140 -4.66 -10.61 24.00
C VAL A 140 -5.03 -9.91 25.31
N LYS A 141 -5.24 -10.65 26.41
CA LYS A 141 -5.41 -10.05 27.75
C LYS A 141 -4.18 -9.29 28.23
N GLY A 142 -2.99 -9.78 27.91
CA GLY A 142 -1.74 -9.05 28.16
C GLY A 142 -1.70 -7.71 27.43
N ILE A 143 -2.02 -7.73 26.13
CA ILE A 143 -2.08 -6.54 25.28
C ILE A 143 -3.18 -5.57 25.75
N ALA A 144 -4.34 -6.08 26.16
CA ALA A 144 -5.41 -5.31 26.79
C ALA A 144 -4.92 -4.53 28.01
N ASN A 145 -4.23 -5.21 28.91
CA ASN A 145 -3.66 -4.59 30.11
C ASN A 145 -2.62 -3.51 29.77
N SER A 146 -1.74 -3.76 28.80
CA SER A 146 -0.70 -2.79 28.41
C SER A 146 -1.28 -1.53 27.73
N THR A 147 -2.43 -1.65 27.06
CA THR A 147 -3.04 -0.54 26.31
C THR A 147 -4.15 0.18 27.06
N GLY A 148 -4.71 -0.43 28.11
CA GLY A 148 -5.86 0.09 28.85
C GLY A 148 -7.21 -0.11 28.15
N ILE A 149 -7.24 -0.81 27.01
CA ILE A 149 -8.47 -1.20 26.32
C ILE A 149 -8.92 -2.54 26.90
N SER A 150 -10.20 -2.70 27.25
CA SER A 150 -10.66 -3.95 27.86
C SER A 150 -10.54 -5.13 26.90
N TYR A 151 -10.39 -6.33 27.44
CA TYR A 151 -10.33 -7.55 26.64
C TYR A 151 -11.61 -7.70 25.78
N GLU A 152 -12.77 -7.42 26.34
CA GLU A 152 -14.07 -7.47 25.66
C GLU A 152 -14.14 -6.48 24.51
N GLU A 153 -13.60 -5.27 24.68
CA GLU A 153 -13.51 -4.30 23.59
C GLU A 153 -12.54 -4.73 22.51
N MET A 154 -11.39 -5.33 22.86
CA MET A 154 -10.42 -5.84 21.88
C MET A 154 -11.05 -6.89 20.97
N ILE A 155 -11.76 -7.87 21.55
CA ILE A 155 -12.34 -8.97 20.79
C ILE A 155 -13.69 -8.64 20.16
N SER A 156 -14.20 -7.40 20.31
CA SER A 156 -15.50 -6.99 19.77
C SER A 156 -15.53 -6.79 18.25
N GLY A 157 -14.36 -6.80 17.59
CA GLY A 157 -14.21 -6.42 16.17
C GLY A 157 -13.94 -4.94 15.92
N LYS A 158 -14.14 -4.09 16.93
CA LYS A 158 -13.82 -2.65 16.88
C LYS A 158 -12.33 -2.38 16.73
N TYR A 159 -11.48 -3.32 17.12
CA TYR A 159 -10.03 -3.20 17.07
C TYR A 159 -9.37 -4.36 16.33
N LYS A 160 -8.21 -4.09 15.74
CA LYS A 160 -7.28 -5.06 15.16
C LYS A 160 -5.92 -4.92 15.83
N LEU A 161 -5.16 -6.01 15.92
CA LEU A 161 -3.74 -5.91 16.26
C LEU A 161 -2.92 -5.75 14.99
N PHE A 162 -2.10 -4.72 14.93
CA PHE A 162 -1.09 -4.52 13.89
C PHE A 162 0.27 -4.89 14.46
N LEU A 163 0.92 -5.87 13.85
CA LEU A 163 2.14 -6.51 14.30
C LEU A 163 3.29 -6.12 13.37
N GLU A 164 4.42 -5.65 13.89
CA GLU A 164 5.62 -5.39 13.09
C GLU A 164 6.81 -6.13 13.70
N PRO A 165 7.52 -7.01 12.95
CA PRO A 165 8.67 -7.71 13.48
C PRO A 165 9.81 -6.71 13.77
N ILE A 166 10.52 -6.93 14.88
CA ILE A 166 11.67 -6.15 15.30
C ILE A 166 12.90 -7.05 15.33
N ALA A 167 14.00 -6.59 14.76
CA ALA A 167 15.32 -7.21 14.96
C ALA A 167 16.15 -6.40 15.96
N TYR A 168 16.82 -7.10 16.88
CA TYR A 168 17.84 -6.53 17.76
C TYR A 168 19.23 -6.97 17.29
N PHE A 169 19.97 -6.08 16.65
CA PHE A 169 21.23 -6.40 15.98
C PHE A 169 22.29 -5.33 16.18
N LYS A 170 23.54 -5.69 15.90
CA LYS A 170 24.68 -4.79 15.91
C LYS A 170 24.91 -4.24 14.51
N TYR A 171 25.01 -2.93 14.37
CA TYR A 171 25.35 -2.24 13.12
C TYR A 171 26.40 -1.16 13.39
N ASP A 172 27.50 -1.21 12.65
CA ASP A 172 28.71 -0.39 12.84
C ASP A 172 29.16 -0.24 14.30
N GLY A 173 29.12 -1.34 15.07
CA GLY A 173 29.53 -1.30 16.48
C GLY A 173 28.40 -1.01 17.47
N ILE A 174 27.28 -0.47 17.01
CA ILE A 174 26.17 0.03 17.85
C ILE A 174 25.06 -1.02 17.90
N GLN A 175 24.47 -1.23 19.08
CA GLN A 175 23.30 -2.10 19.20
C GLN A 175 22.02 -1.33 18.82
N VAL A 176 21.26 -1.87 17.88
CA VAL A 176 20.12 -1.20 17.26
C VAL A 176 18.87 -2.08 17.32
N ALA A 177 17.71 -1.44 17.53
CA ALA A 177 16.41 -2.06 17.35
C ALA A 177 15.70 -1.38 16.17
N MET A 178 15.26 -2.17 15.20
CA MET A 178 14.49 -1.65 14.06
C MET A 178 13.36 -2.60 13.70
N THR A 179 12.19 -2.06 13.36
CA THR A 179 11.22 -2.79 12.52
C THR A 179 11.75 -2.93 11.09
N ALA A 180 11.17 -3.83 10.31
CA ALA A 180 11.49 -3.92 8.88
C ALA A 180 11.28 -2.58 8.16
N HIS A 181 10.21 -1.86 8.51
CA HIS A 181 9.88 -0.57 7.89
C HIS A 181 10.92 0.51 8.25
N GLU A 182 11.30 0.58 9.53
CA GLU A 182 12.35 1.49 9.99
C GLU A 182 13.70 1.19 9.35
N ALA A 183 14.05 -0.09 9.19
CA ALA A 183 15.27 -0.51 8.51
C ALA A 183 15.31 -0.02 7.05
N ALA A 184 14.20 -0.14 6.33
CA ALA A 184 14.11 0.34 4.94
C ALA A 184 14.16 1.87 4.83
N LEU A 185 13.46 2.58 5.73
CA LEU A 185 13.52 4.05 5.79
C LEU A 185 14.91 4.55 6.16
N TYR A 186 15.59 3.89 7.10
CA TYR A 186 16.95 4.23 7.50
C TYR A 186 17.94 3.96 6.35
N ASP A 187 17.83 2.82 5.69
CA ASP A 187 18.68 2.47 4.55
C ASP A 187 18.54 3.47 3.39
N ASN A 188 17.33 3.99 3.17
CA ASN A 188 17.09 5.11 2.25
C ASN A 188 17.87 6.37 2.67
N GLN A 189 17.90 6.73 3.97
CA GLN A 189 18.63 7.90 4.47
C GLN A 189 20.15 7.73 4.39
N VAL A 190 20.67 6.52 4.61
CA VAL A 190 22.12 6.26 4.60
C VAL A 190 22.67 5.77 3.26
N GLY A 191 21.83 5.76 2.22
CA GLY A 191 22.24 5.44 0.85
C GLY A 191 22.63 3.98 0.63
N GLY A 192 21.91 3.02 1.23
CA GLY A 192 22.14 1.59 1.00
C GLY A 192 23.16 0.93 1.95
N LYS A 193 23.82 1.71 2.82
CA LYS A 193 24.87 1.21 3.71
C LYS A 193 24.38 0.17 4.72
N LEU A 194 23.12 0.23 5.15
CA LEU A 194 22.59 -0.75 6.09
C LEU A 194 22.37 -2.08 5.36
N ARG A 195 21.79 -2.04 4.16
CA ARG A 195 21.64 -3.21 3.30
C ARG A 195 22.99 -3.84 3.04
N THR A 196 23.96 -3.12 2.51
CA THR A 196 25.29 -3.66 2.16
C THR A 196 25.96 -4.40 3.33
N ALA A 197 25.78 -3.92 4.56
CA ALA A 197 26.37 -4.54 5.73
C ALA A 197 25.57 -5.74 6.29
N MET A 198 24.25 -5.74 6.12
CA MET A 198 23.32 -6.62 6.85
C MET A 198 22.20 -7.19 5.95
N THR A 199 22.44 -7.38 4.64
CA THR A 199 21.42 -7.73 3.63
C THR A 199 20.52 -8.90 4.05
N SER A 200 21.11 -10.01 4.49
CA SER A 200 20.36 -11.23 4.85
C SER A 200 19.36 -11.00 5.99
N LEU A 201 19.64 -10.06 6.89
CA LEU A 201 18.71 -9.69 7.95
C LEU A 201 17.74 -8.61 7.45
N THR A 202 18.26 -7.41 7.18
CA THR A 202 17.43 -6.19 7.05
C THR A 202 16.61 -6.14 5.77
N HIS A 203 17.05 -6.85 4.72
CA HIS A 203 16.43 -6.86 3.40
C HIS A 203 16.01 -8.25 2.95
N LYS A 204 15.92 -9.21 3.87
CA LYS A 204 15.42 -10.56 3.58
C LYS A 204 14.65 -11.12 4.77
N ASN A 205 15.33 -11.61 5.80
CA ASN A 205 14.69 -12.36 6.88
C ASN A 205 13.81 -11.51 7.81
N LEU A 206 14.21 -10.28 8.15
CA LEU A 206 13.38 -9.37 8.93
C LEU A 206 12.08 -9.00 8.19
N PRO A 207 12.11 -8.45 6.96
CA PRO A 207 10.87 -8.10 6.26
C PRO A 207 10.01 -9.30 5.88
N LEU A 208 10.61 -10.43 5.50
CA LEU A 208 9.85 -11.64 5.13
C LEU A 208 9.35 -12.44 6.33
N SER A 209 9.74 -12.10 7.56
CA SER A 209 9.27 -12.82 8.75
C SER A 209 7.75 -12.71 8.97
N MET A 210 7.13 -11.61 8.53
CA MET A 210 5.69 -11.41 8.52
C MET A 210 5.29 -10.51 7.34
N TYR A 211 4.31 -10.92 6.55
CA TYR A 211 3.59 -10.12 5.56
C TYR A 211 2.11 -10.53 5.50
N LEU A 212 1.28 -9.75 4.81
CA LEU A 212 -0.17 -10.01 4.75
C LEU A 212 -0.53 -11.05 3.66
N GLU A 213 -1.40 -11.99 4.00
CA GLU A 213 -2.08 -12.91 3.07
C GLU A 213 -3.22 -12.19 2.32
N TYR A 214 -3.90 -11.27 3.02
CA TYR A 214 -5.02 -10.49 2.50
C TYR A 214 -4.73 -9.00 2.64
N ALA A 215 -5.12 -8.20 1.64
CA ALA A 215 -4.99 -6.76 1.74
C ALA A 215 -5.89 -6.21 2.88
N ASP A 216 -5.33 -5.39 3.77
CA ASP A 216 -6.06 -4.78 4.89
C ASP A 216 -5.34 -3.52 5.38
N LEU A 217 -6.07 -2.62 6.06
CA LEU A 217 -5.58 -1.34 6.56
C LEU A 217 -4.83 -0.52 5.49
N ASN A 218 -5.28 -0.61 4.23
CA ASN A 218 -4.65 -0.02 3.04
C ASN A 218 -3.21 -0.49 2.77
N PHE A 219 -2.86 -1.70 3.24
CA PHE A 219 -1.66 -2.41 2.82
C PHE A 219 -2.06 -3.58 1.91
N PRO A 220 -1.44 -3.71 0.73
CA PRO A 220 -1.64 -4.86 -0.15
C PRO A 220 -1.07 -6.15 0.44
N ALA A 221 -1.67 -7.29 0.08
CA ALA A 221 -1.07 -8.60 0.29
C ALA A 221 0.22 -8.75 -0.55
N TYR A 222 1.15 -9.58 -0.09
CA TYR A 222 2.39 -9.85 -0.80
C TYR A 222 2.33 -11.20 -1.53
N SER A 223 2.52 -11.19 -2.85
CA SER A 223 2.57 -12.37 -3.71
C SER A 223 3.94 -12.61 -4.35
N GLY A 224 4.96 -11.85 -3.94
CA GLY A 224 6.31 -11.95 -4.51
C GLY A 224 7.14 -13.11 -3.94
N ALA A 225 8.42 -13.16 -4.33
CA ALA A 225 9.31 -14.22 -3.88
C ALA A 225 9.60 -14.14 -2.37
N THR A 226 9.30 -15.23 -1.65
CA THR A 226 9.39 -15.29 -0.19
C THR A 226 10.74 -15.73 0.34
N ASN A 227 11.74 -15.91 -0.53
CA ASN A 227 13.07 -16.44 -0.16
C ASN A 227 14.25 -15.66 -0.75
N ARG A 228 14.02 -14.45 -1.25
CA ARG A 228 15.03 -13.59 -1.87
C ARG A 228 15.17 -12.26 -1.13
N THR A 229 16.27 -11.57 -1.39
CA THR A 229 16.44 -10.19 -0.96
C THR A 229 15.38 -9.31 -1.61
N VAL A 230 14.84 -8.37 -0.86
CA VAL A 230 13.77 -7.45 -1.26
C VAL A 230 14.24 -6.01 -1.15
N SER A 231 13.68 -5.13 -1.99
CA SER A 231 14.04 -3.71 -2.02
C SER A 231 13.37 -2.91 -0.89
N ASN A 232 13.90 -1.73 -0.60
CA ASN A 232 13.30 -0.80 0.36
C ASN A 232 11.82 -0.52 0.06
N ASP A 233 11.45 -0.30 -1.20
CA ASP A 233 10.05 -0.02 -1.58
C ASP A 233 9.14 -1.22 -1.35
N THR A 234 9.64 -2.43 -1.63
CA THR A 234 8.90 -3.67 -1.37
C THR A 234 8.64 -3.81 0.12
N ILE A 235 9.67 -3.56 0.94
CA ILE A 235 9.54 -3.58 2.40
C ILE A 235 8.55 -2.53 2.87
N ILE A 236 8.66 -1.30 2.36
CA ILE A 236 7.80 -0.18 2.73
C ILE A 236 6.34 -0.46 2.37
N SER A 237 6.08 -1.06 1.21
CA SER A 237 4.74 -1.22 0.68
C SER A 237 4.04 -2.51 1.12
N TYR A 238 4.77 -3.63 1.25
CA TYR A 238 4.16 -4.97 1.36
C TYR A 238 4.59 -5.79 2.59
N LEU A 239 5.80 -5.58 3.11
CA LEU A 239 6.42 -6.56 4.03
C LEU A 239 6.61 -6.03 5.45
N GLY A 240 7.01 -6.92 6.35
CA GLY A 240 7.32 -6.63 7.74
C GLY A 240 6.08 -6.19 8.52
N MET A 241 4.94 -6.84 8.28
CA MET A 241 3.72 -6.59 9.02
C MET A 241 2.81 -7.82 9.07
N GLY A 242 2.00 -7.91 10.11
CA GLY A 242 0.94 -8.89 10.27
C GLY A 242 -0.29 -8.25 10.90
N ILE A 243 -1.48 -8.76 10.62
CA ILE A 243 -2.73 -8.27 11.23
C ILE A 243 -3.44 -9.43 11.92
N VAL A 244 -3.98 -9.17 13.11
CA VAL A 244 -4.91 -10.08 13.81
C VAL A 244 -6.28 -9.46 13.88
N TRP A 245 -7.26 -10.22 13.38
CA TRP A 245 -8.68 -9.93 13.48
C TRP A 245 -9.28 -10.67 14.68
N PHE A 246 -10.31 -10.10 15.28
CA PHE A 246 -11.11 -10.76 16.32
C PHE A 246 -12.58 -10.98 15.90
N THR A 247 -12.84 -10.81 14.61
CA THR A 247 -14.07 -11.19 13.92
C THR A 247 -13.72 -12.21 12.86
N ASP A 248 -14.75 -12.77 12.22
CA ASP A 248 -14.55 -13.54 10.99
C ASP A 248 -13.65 -12.74 10.02
N PRO A 249 -12.71 -13.42 9.35
CA PRO A 249 -11.93 -12.81 8.28
C PRO A 249 -12.86 -12.03 7.34
N PRO A 250 -12.47 -10.84 6.87
CA PRO A 250 -13.17 -10.26 5.72
C PRO A 250 -13.23 -11.34 4.63
N GLU A 251 -14.37 -11.46 3.94
CA GLU A 251 -14.45 -12.31 2.75
C GLU A 251 -13.22 -11.97 1.90
N ALA A 252 -12.42 -13.00 1.60
CA ALA A 252 -11.28 -12.81 0.72
C ALA A 252 -11.83 -12.05 -0.49
N PRO A 253 -11.23 -10.90 -0.87
CA PRO A 253 -11.62 -10.28 -2.13
C PRO A 253 -11.57 -11.41 -3.14
N GLU A 254 -12.65 -11.63 -3.88
CA GLU A 254 -12.61 -12.60 -4.98
C GLU A 254 -11.29 -12.35 -5.68
N GLU A 255 -10.46 -13.40 -5.84
CA GLU A 255 -9.28 -13.27 -6.69
C GLU A 255 -9.81 -12.88 -8.06
N THR A 256 -9.92 -11.58 -8.29
CA THR A 256 -10.03 -11.02 -9.60
C THR A 256 -8.74 -11.51 -10.20
N GLY A 257 -8.78 -12.47 -11.13
CA GLY A 257 -7.58 -12.98 -11.78
C GLY A 257 -6.87 -11.92 -12.63
N TYR A 258 -7.02 -10.63 -12.29
CA TYR A 258 -6.53 -9.42 -12.92
C TYR A 258 -5.76 -8.60 -11.88
N ASP A 259 -4.55 -8.20 -12.24
CA ASP A 259 -3.67 -7.33 -11.48
C ASP A 259 -4.13 -5.86 -11.50
N TYR A 260 -4.88 -5.47 -12.54
CA TYR A 260 -5.38 -4.12 -12.74
C TYR A 260 -6.80 -4.11 -13.31
N GLU A 261 -7.60 -3.14 -12.87
CA GLU A 261 -8.87 -2.78 -13.50
C GLU A 261 -8.79 -1.35 -14.06
N TYR A 262 -8.85 -1.23 -15.38
CA TYR A 262 -8.84 0.06 -16.09
C TYR A 262 -10.22 0.39 -16.66
N ARG A 263 -10.43 1.65 -17.02
CA ARG A 263 -11.67 2.12 -17.65
C ARG A 263 -11.44 2.28 -19.15
N ILE A 264 -12.49 2.12 -19.95
CA ILE A 264 -12.43 2.36 -21.40
C ILE A 264 -11.99 3.81 -21.71
N ASN A 265 -11.24 3.99 -22.80
CA ASN A 265 -10.79 5.30 -23.29
C ASN A 265 -10.07 6.19 -22.26
N THR A 266 -9.19 5.60 -21.44
CA THR A 266 -8.37 6.34 -20.47
C THR A 266 -6.88 6.13 -20.70
N ASP A 267 -6.08 7.13 -20.37
CA ASP A 267 -4.64 7.00 -20.25
C ASP A 267 -4.29 6.33 -18.93
N VAL A 268 -3.47 5.30 -18.98
CA VAL A 268 -3.08 4.51 -17.81
C VAL A 268 -1.57 4.32 -17.77
N ILE A 269 -1.04 4.06 -16.57
CA ILE A 269 0.36 3.70 -16.37
C ILE A 269 0.43 2.30 -15.79
N THR A 270 1.15 1.40 -16.46
CA THR A 270 1.35 0.03 -16.01
C THR A 270 2.82 -0.19 -15.63
N PRO A 271 3.10 -0.43 -14.33
CA PRO A 271 4.46 -0.66 -13.84
C PRO A 271 4.81 -2.14 -13.62
N VAL A 272 6.11 -2.43 -13.62
CA VAL A 272 6.75 -3.62 -13.04
C VAL A 272 7.99 -3.20 -12.26
N THR A 273 8.43 -4.00 -11.30
CA THR A 273 9.72 -3.76 -10.64
C THR A 273 10.82 -4.48 -11.41
N LEU A 274 11.86 -3.74 -11.79
CA LEU A 274 13.10 -4.28 -12.34
C LEU A 274 14.18 -4.30 -11.25
N SER A 275 14.74 -5.48 -10.99
CA SER A 275 15.82 -5.67 -10.02
C SER A 275 17.12 -6.04 -10.71
N ALA A 276 18.24 -5.49 -10.24
CA ALA A 276 19.56 -5.71 -10.80
C ALA A 276 20.42 -6.56 -9.85
N SER A 277 20.84 -7.75 -10.27
CA SER A 277 21.84 -8.56 -9.54
C SER A 277 23.24 -7.97 -9.66
N ASP A 278 23.54 -7.41 -10.84
CA ASP A 278 24.80 -6.81 -11.23
C ASP A 278 24.55 -5.36 -11.64
N GLU A 279 25.56 -4.49 -11.58
CA GLU A 279 25.44 -3.10 -11.98
C GLU A 279 24.90 -2.94 -13.43
N ILE A 280 23.83 -2.15 -13.57
CA ILE A 280 23.30 -1.71 -14.85
C ILE A 280 23.66 -0.23 -15.01
N ASN A 281 24.59 0.08 -15.91
CA ASN A 281 25.16 1.41 -16.06
C ASN A 281 24.92 2.02 -17.44
N PRO A 282 25.23 3.32 -17.64
CA PRO A 282 25.01 4.02 -18.91
C PRO A 282 25.69 3.43 -20.14
N ASP A 283 26.79 2.67 -19.99
CA ASP A 283 27.47 2.04 -21.13
C ASP A 283 26.65 0.90 -21.73
N ASN A 284 25.83 0.23 -20.90
CA ASN A 284 24.97 -0.85 -21.33
C ASN A 284 23.67 -0.85 -20.51
N PRO A 285 22.76 0.09 -20.75
CA PRO A 285 21.58 0.27 -19.92
C PRO A 285 20.53 -0.81 -20.18
N ALA A 286 19.63 -1.00 -19.21
CA ALA A 286 18.49 -1.89 -19.35
C ALA A 286 17.36 -1.25 -20.15
N ARG A 287 16.55 -2.11 -20.77
CA ARG A 287 15.31 -1.77 -21.46
C ARG A 287 14.24 -2.77 -21.06
N VAL A 288 13.12 -2.26 -20.57
CA VAL A 288 11.91 -3.05 -20.29
C VAL A 288 10.91 -2.81 -21.41
N THR A 289 10.31 -3.90 -21.91
CA THR A 289 9.40 -3.91 -23.06
C THR A 289 8.07 -4.53 -22.65
N PHE A 290 6.99 -3.81 -22.90
CA PHE A 290 5.62 -4.22 -22.65
C PHE A 290 4.91 -4.44 -23.99
N SER A 291 4.37 -5.63 -24.19
CA SER A 291 3.50 -5.93 -25.33
C SER A 291 2.05 -5.87 -24.87
N ILE A 292 1.30 -4.90 -25.40
CA ILE A 292 -0.07 -4.58 -24.98
C ILE A 292 -0.93 -4.50 -26.25
N ASN A 293 -1.93 -5.38 -26.39
CA ASN A 293 -2.85 -5.43 -27.54
C ASN A 293 -2.13 -5.42 -28.91
N GLY A 294 -1.00 -6.14 -29.04
CA GLY A 294 -0.21 -6.20 -30.27
C GLY A 294 0.71 -4.99 -30.51
N SER A 295 0.59 -3.93 -29.71
CA SER A 295 1.52 -2.79 -29.69
C SER A 295 2.68 -3.04 -28.73
N THR A 296 3.82 -2.42 -29.00
CA THR A 296 5.02 -2.53 -28.17
C THR A 296 5.37 -1.18 -27.56
N TYR A 297 5.46 -1.14 -26.23
CA TYR A 297 5.86 0.02 -25.44
C TYR A 297 7.17 -0.29 -24.73
N THR A 298 8.05 0.70 -24.58
CA THR A 298 9.36 0.48 -23.95
C THR A 298 9.74 1.60 -23.00
N MET A 299 10.38 1.22 -21.90
CA MET A 299 11.14 2.13 -21.05
C MET A 299 12.61 1.75 -21.18
N GLY A 300 13.40 2.62 -21.81
CA GLY A 300 14.83 2.41 -22.04
C GLY A 300 15.71 3.26 -21.13
N ASN A 301 17.02 3.14 -21.30
CA ASN A 301 18.04 3.90 -20.57
C ASN A 301 17.94 3.73 -19.05
N ILE A 302 17.46 2.57 -18.60
CA ILE A 302 17.34 2.27 -17.18
C ILE A 302 18.73 1.87 -16.66
N VAL A 303 19.19 2.58 -15.64
CA VAL A 303 20.42 2.28 -14.90
C VAL A 303 20.02 1.92 -13.47
N ILE A 304 20.69 0.94 -12.86
CA ILE A 304 20.39 0.49 -11.50
C ILE A 304 21.72 0.02 -10.91
N PRO A 305 22.13 0.51 -9.72
CA PRO A 305 23.30 0.01 -9.04
C PRO A 305 23.15 -1.47 -8.67
N GLU A 306 24.26 -2.15 -8.44
CA GLU A 306 24.26 -3.56 -8.05
C GLU A 306 23.39 -3.81 -6.80
N GLY A 307 22.51 -4.82 -6.87
CA GLY A 307 21.64 -5.23 -5.77
C GLY A 307 20.46 -4.30 -5.48
N GLU A 308 20.19 -3.32 -6.36
CA GLU A 308 19.08 -2.37 -6.24
C GLU A 308 17.95 -2.68 -7.22
N SER A 309 16.84 -1.94 -7.09
CA SER A 309 15.69 -2.06 -7.98
C SER A 309 15.15 -0.70 -8.36
N GLN A 310 14.27 -0.68 -9.35
CA GLN A 310 13.48 0.48 -9.73
C GLN A 310 12.17 0.02 -10.36
N LEU A 311 11.13 0.85 -10.27
CA LEU A 311 9.96 0.70 -11.14
C LEU A 311 10.34 1.01 -12.59
N ALA A 312 9.87 0.16 -13.49
CA ALA A 312 9.84 0.38 -14.92
C ALA A 312 8.38 0.36 -15.38
N TRP A 313 7.96 1.33 -16.18
CA TRP A 313 6.56 1.48 -16.54
C TRP A 313 6.40 2.02 -17.95
N VAL A 314 5.20 1.87 -18.48
CA VAL A 314 4.78 2.51 -19.73
C VAL A 314 3.45 3.21 -19.53
N GLN A 315 3.28 4.36 -20.18
CA GLN A 315 2.00 5.01 -20.33
C GLN A 315 1.37 4.57 -21.66
N TRP A 316 0.10 4.20 -21.63
CA TRP A 316 -0.65 3.78 -22.81
C TRP A 316 -2.13 4.12 -22.67
N HIS A 317 -2.88 4.05 -23.78
CA HIS A 317 -4.29 4.38 -23.82
C HIS A 317 -5.14 3.12 -23.94
N THR A 318 -6.15 2.98 -23.09
CA THR A 318 -7.02 1.80 -23.09
C THR A 318 -7.96 1.77 -24.30
N PRO A 319 -8.45 0.58 -24.70
CA PRO A 319 -9.43 0.44 -25.77
C PRO A 319 -10.75 1.15 -25.44
N SER A 320 -11.54 1.39 -26.49
CA SER A 320 -12.87 1.99 -26.37
C SER A 320 -13.97 1.02 -25.95
N THR A 321 -13.68 -0.27 -25.90
CA THR A 321 -14.63 -1.33 -25.56
C THR A 321 -14.11 -2.18 -24.40
N PRO A 322 -14.98 -2.64 -23.49
CA PRO A 322 -14.59 -3.56 -22.43
C PRO A 322 -13.95 -4.83 -22.96
N GLN A 323 -12.81 -5.21 -22.40
CA GLN A 323 -12.11 -6.45 -22.74
C GLN A 323 -11.04 -6.77 -21.69
N ASP A 324 -10.66 -8.04 -21.64
CA ASP A 324 -9.52 -8.50 -20.86
C ASP A 324 -8.24 -8.38 -21.69
N ILE A 325 -7.18 -7.89 -21.07
CA ILE A 325 -5.89 -7.66 -21.69
C ILE A 325 -4.84 -8.44 -20.93
N THR A 326 -4.07 -9.26 -21.64
CA THR A 326 -2.85 -9.86 -21.10
C THR A 326 -1.65 -9.09 -21.63
N ILE A 327 -0.91 -8.47 -20.72
CA ILE A 327 0.29 -7.68 -21.01
C ILE A 327 1.50 -8.56 -20.76
N SER A 328 2.31 -8.76 -21.79
CA SER A 328 3.58 -9.50 -21.69
C SER A 328 4.72 -8.54 -21.48
N VAL A 329 5.55 -8.78 -20.46
CA VAL A 329 6.67 -7.90 -20.08
C VAL A 329 7.98 -8.66 -20.16
N SER A 330 8.98 -8.05 -20.78
CA SER A 330 10.33 -8.59 -20.92
C SER A 330 11.37 -7.51 -20.64
N THR A 331 12.58 -7.92 -20.28
CA THR A 331 13.70 -7.01 -20.01
C THR A 331 14.96 -7.48 -20.72
N SER A 332 15.82 -6.55 -21.13
CA SER A 332 17.14 -6.87 -21.69
C SER A 332 18.16 -7.28 -20.61
N LYS A 333 17.96 -6.82 -19.37
CA LYS A 333 18.84 -7.04 -18.22
C LYS A 333 18.04 -7.08 -16.92
N GLY A 334 18.63 -7.66 -15.87
CA GLY A 334 17.99 -7.77 -14.57
C GLY A 334 16.81 -8.75 -14.56
N THR A 335 16.08 -8.75 -13.45
CA THR A 335 14.93 -9.63 -13.21
C THR A 335 13.69 -8.80 -12.95
N LEU A 336 12.58 -9.17 -13.59
CA LEU A 336 11.28 -8.52 -13.39
C LEU A 336 10.51 -9.18 -12.25
N SER A 337 9.72 -8.39 -11.52
CA SER A 337 8.78 -8.91 -10.51
C SER A 337 7.71 -9.81 -11.12
N GLN A 338 7.33 -9.54 -12.37
CA GLN A 338 6.37 -10.32 -13.14
C GLN A 338 6.62 -10.12 -14.64
N THR A 339 6.33 -11.15 -15.43
CA THR A 339 6.45 -11.13 -16.90
C THR A 339 5.10 -11.14 -17.60
N THR A 340 4.01 -11.28 -16.84
CA THR A 340 2.65 -11.28 -17.36
C THR A 340 1.78 -10.51 -16.39
N ILE A 341 0.99 -9.57 -16.91
CA ILE A 341 0.04 -8.77 -16.16
C ILE A 341 -1.32 -8.97 -16.81
N LYS A 342 -2.33 -9.36 -16.04
CA LYS A 342 -3.71 -9.46 -16.48
C LYS A 342 -4.45 -8.18 -16.09
N ALA A 343 -4.99 -7.47 -17.07
CA ALA A 343 -5.75 -6.26 -16.84
C ALA A 343 -7.17 -6.43 -17.37
N LYS A 344 -8.16 -5.96 -16.61
CA LYS A 344 -9.56 -5.92 -17.04
C LYS A 344 -9.93 -4.48 -17.42
N VAL A 345 -10.43 -4.28 -18.63
CA VAL A 345 -10.95 -2.96 -19.05
C VAL A 345 -12.47 -2.99 -18.93
N VAL A 346 -13.03 -2.11 -18.10
CA VAL A 346 -14.47 -2.05 -17.80
C VAL A 346 -15.10 -0.77 -18.34
N ASP A 347 -16.39 -0.85 -18.66
CA ASP A 347 -17.23 0.31 -18.95
C ASP A 347 -18.15 0.57 -17.75
N LEU A 348 -18.22 1.83 -17.35
CA LEU A 348 -19.04 2.32 -16.23
C LEU A 348 -20.35 2.96 -16.70
N SER A 349 -20.60 2.99 -18.01
CA SER A 349 -21.83 3.50 -18.61
C SER A 349 -23.02 2.54 -18.41
N GLY A 350 -24.24 3.00 -18.75
CA GLY A 350 -25.44 2.15 -18.74
C GLY A 350 -26.06 1.93 -17.35
N LYS A 351 -25.64 2.72 -16.37
CA LYS A 351 -26.10 2.67 -14.97
C LYS A 351 -26.70 3.99 -14.50
N ASP A 352 -27.08 4.83 -15.46
CA ASP A 352 -27.72 6.11 -15.22
C ASP A 352 -29.01 5.93 -14.40
N PRO A 353 -29.25 6.80 -13.40
CA PRO A 353 -30.48 6.73 -12.61
C PRO A 353 -31.74 6.87 -13.46
N PRO A 354 -32.80 6.10 -13.16
CA PRO A 354 -34.10 6.34 -13.78
C PRO A 354 -34.67 7.70 -13.34
N ASP A 355 -35.55 8.26 -14.18
CA ASP A 355 -36.30 9.47 -13.84
C ASP A 355 -37.23 9.24 -12.64
N PRO A 356 -37.11 10.02 -11.55
CA PRO A 356 -38.05 9.92 -10.45
C PRO A 356 -39.45 10.40 -10.86
N LYS A 357 -40.46 9.56 -10.62
CA LYS A 357 -41.86 9.86 -10.96
C LYS A 357 -42.64 10.30 -9.74
N ALA A 358 -43.70 11.08 -9.99
CA ALA A 358 -44.66 11.46 -8.95
C ALA A 358 -45.32 10.25 -8.26
N THR A 359 -45.47 9.14 -8.98
CA THR A 359 -46.04 7.90 -8.46
C THR A 359 -45.05 7.04 -7.67
N ASP A 360 -43.76 7.40 -7.62
CA ASP A 360 -42.76 6.63 -6.90
C ASP A 360 -43.03 6.69 -5.39
N VAL A 361 -42.85 5.55 -4.73
CA VAL A 361 -43.04 5.42 -3.28
C VAL A 361 -41.72 5.02 -2.63
N ARG A 362 -41.51 5.47 -1.39
CA ARG A 362 -40.33 5.14 -0.58
C ARG A 362 -40.08 3.63 -0.45
N GLY A 363 -41.14 2.82 -0.47
CA GLY A 363 -41.03 1.37 -0.28
C GLY A 363 -40.29 1.02 1.03
N ASN A 364 -39.36 0.07 0.95
CA ASN A 364 -38.53 -0.38 2.08
C ASN A 364 -37.23 0.43 2.25
N TRP A 365 -37.12 1.62 1.62
CA TRP A 365 -35.90 2.41 1.70
C TRP A 365 -35.62 2.90 3.13
N SER A 366 -34.35 2.77 3.53
CA SER A 366 -33.78 3.32 4.76
C SER A 366 -32.46 4.00 4.45
N SER A 367 -32.08 4.98 5.28
CA SER A 367 -30.83 5.70 5.11
C SER A 367 -29.64 4.76 5.33
N ASN A 368 -28.79 4.62 4.32
CA ASN A 368 -27.54 3.88 4.41
C ASN A 368 -26.35 4.81 4.58
N ALA A 369 -25.32 4.32 5.27
CA ALA A 369 -24.05 5.02 5.35
C ALA A 369 -23.41 5.09 3.95
N VAL A 370 -22.65 6.17 3.71
CA VAL A 370 -21.87 6.28 2.47
C VAL A 370 -20.87 5.11 2.42
N PRO A 371 -20.76 4.37 1.31
CA PRO A 371 -19.86 3.24 1.23
C PRO A 371 -18.40 3.69 1.36
N TYR A 372 -17.63 2.88 2.07
CA TYR A 372 -16.17 3.01 2.04
C TYR A 372 -15.66 2.61 0.65
N ARG A 373 -14.91 3.49 0.00
CA ARG A 373 -14.18 3.21 -1.23
C ARG A 373 -12.69 3.48 -0.97
N PRO A 374 -11.78 2.56 -1.31
CA PRO A 374 -10.35 2.75 -1.08
C PRO A 374 -9.84 4.07 -1.69
N GLU A 375 -9.13 4.84 -0.89
CA GLU A 375 -8.56 6.12 -1.29
C GLU A 375 -7.03 6.04 -1.30
N LYS A 376 -6.44 6.65 -2.32
CA LYS A 376 -4.99 6.87 -2.37
C LYS A 376 -4.72 8.28 -2.83
N THR A 377 -4.45 9.18 -1.90
CA THR A 377 -4.27 10.61 -2.21
C THR A 377 -2.82 10.99 -2.46
N SER A 378 -1.86 10.08 -2.26
CA SER A 378 -0.46 10.32 -2.60
C SER A 378 0.29 9.05 -3.02
N ALA A 379 1.33 9.24 -3.81
CA ALA A 379 2.25 8.20 -4.22
C ALA A 379 3.66 8.76 -4.39
N SER A 380 4.67 7.94 -4.11
CA SER A 380 6.08 8.28 -4.26
C SER A 380 6.83 7.14 -4.93
N TRP A 381 7.79 7.49 -5.78
CA TRP A 381 8.67 6.55 -6.48
C TRP A 381 10.02 7.22 -6.75
N TYR A 382 10.98 6.49 -7.30
CA TYR A 382 12.24 7.07 -7.76
C TYR A 382 12.71 6.44 -9.06
N VAL A 383 13.66 7.13 -9.70
CA VAL A 383 14.49 6.56 -10.74
C VAL A 383 15.96 6.81 -10.45
N TRP A 384 16.81 5.88 -10.83
CA TRP A 384 18.25 6.03 -10.74
C TRP A 384 18.77 6.84 -11.91
N SER A 385 19.73 7.70 -11.62
CA SER A 385 20.64 8.29 -12.60
C SER A 385 22.06 7.92 -12.23
N ALA A 386 22.94 7.89 -13.23
CA ALA A 386 24.35 7.56 -13.06
C ALA A 386 25.23 8.61 -13.75
N LYS A 387 26.34 8.97 -13.12
CA LYS A 387 27.33 9.88 -13.69
C LYS A 387 28.73 9.28 -13.55
N TRP A 388 29.51 9.33 -14.63
CA TRP A 388 30.90 8.86 -14.60
C TRP A 388 31.76 9.72 -13.66
N HIS A 389 32.50 9.05 -12.79
CA HIS A 389 33.50 9.63 -11.90
C HIS A 389 34.89 9.25 -12.39
N PRO A 390 35.65 10.17 -13.03
CA PRO A 390 36.96 9.84 -13.54
C PRO A 390 37.97 9.62 -12.41
N TYR A 391 38.77 8.56 -12.51
CA TYR A 391 39.87 8.28 -11.60
C TYR A 391 41.11 7.88 -12.40
N TRP A 392 41.88 8.89 -12.80
CA TRP A 392 43.08 8.71 -13.62
C TRP A 392 44.25 8.17 -12.79
N VAL A 393 44.76 7.01 -13.20
CA VAL A 393 45.95 6.37 -12.61
C VAL A 393 47.06 6.32 -13.65
N TRP A 394 48.27 6.71 -13.26
CA TRP A 394 49.44 6.54 -14.11
C TRP A 394 49.89 5.08 -14.09
N ILE A 395 49.92 4.45 -15.26
CA ILE A 395 50.43 3.10 -15.43
C ILE A 395 51.84 3.21 -15.98
N SER A 396 52.84 2.97 -15.12
CA SER A 396 54.25 3.03 -15.52
C SER A 396 54.61 1.87 -16.46
N ASN A 397 55.35 2.16 -17.52
CA ASN A 397 55.86 1.19 -18.48
C ASN A 397 57.33 1.51 -18.78
N TRP A 398 58.21 1.10 -17.86
CA TRP A 398 59.64 1.36 -17.96
C TRP A 398 60.30 0.55 -19.07
N ARG A 399 60.91 1.24 -20.03
CA ARG A 399 61.71 0.67 -21.11
C ARG A 399 63.16 1.11 -21.01
N TYR A 400 64.06 0.17 -21.23
CA TYR A 400 65.49 0.43 -21.23
C TYR A 400 65.99 0.68 -22.65
N TYR A 401 66.65 1.81 -22.86
CA TYR A 401 67.25 2.20 -24.13
C TYR A 401 68.77 2.21 -24.01
N THR A 402 69.47 1.67 -25.01
CA THR A 402 70.93 1.63 -25.05
C THR A 402 71.43 1.92 -26.45
N ASN A 403 72.55 2.64 -26.55
CA ASN A 403 73.27 2.87 -27.80
C ASN A 403 74.58 2.05 -27.90
N GLY A 404 74.74 1.04 -27.06
CA GLY A 404 75.92 0.17 -27.01
C GLY A 404 77.11 0.72 -26.20
N ILE A 405 77.03 1.96 -25.69
CA ILE A 405 78.06 2.57 -24.83
C ILE A 405 77.45 3.00 -23.49
N ASN A 406 76.27 3.62 -23.49
CA ASN A 406 75.50 3.99 -22.30
C ASN A 406 74.02 3.59 -22.49
N GLY A 407 73.30 3.36 -21.39
CA GLY A 407 71.86 3.15 -21.43
C GLY A 407 71.10 3.81 -20.29
N TYR A 408 69.81 4.06 -20.50
CA TYR A 408 68.93 4.78 -19.60
C TYR A 408 67.52 4.18 -19.62
N TRP A 409 66.81 4.30 -18.49
CA TRP A 409 65.42 3.91 -18.36
C TRP A 409 64.51 5.09 -18.71
N VAL A 410 63.49 4.83 -19.52
CA VAL A 410 62.42 5.77 -19.86
C VAL A 410 61.10 5.15 -19.43
N ASP A 411 60.30 5.88 -18.67
CA ASP A 411 58.91 5.49 -18.41
C ASP A 411 58.07 5.91 -19.62
N GLU A 412 57.66 4.93 -20.42
CA GLU A 412 56.71 5.10 -21.53
C GLU A 412 55.29 4.76 -21.07
N GLY A 413 54.96 5.09 -19.82
CA GLY A 413 53.66 4.90 -19.22
C GLY A 413 52.56 5.76 -19.87
N TRP A 414 51.33 5.46 -19.48
CA TRP A 414 50.14 6.20 -19.92
C TRP A 414 49.18 6.42 -18.73
N TRP A 415 48.31 7.42 -18.87
CA TRP A 415 47.19 7.61 -17.95
C TRP A 415 46.04 6.67 -18.33
N GLU A 416 45.54 5.89 -17.38
CA GLU A 416 44.38 5.02 -17.53
C GLU A 416 43.27 5.50 -16.58
N ASP A 417 42.07 5.74 -17.11
CA ASP A 417 40.91 6.06 -16.28
C ASP A 417 40.34 4.78 -15.68
N ARG A 418 40.43 4.66 -14.35
CA ARG A 418 39.85 3.57 -13.55
C ARG A 418 38.66 4.08 -12.74
N GLY A 419 37.92 5.02 -13.33
CA GLY A 419 36.70 5.58 -12.76
C GLY A 419 35.59 4.56 -12.56
N TRP A 420 34.50 5.04 -11.97
CA TRP A 420 33.28 4.28 -11.70
C TRP A 420 32.05 5.17 -11.89
N TYR A 421 30.85 4.59 -11.90
CA TYR A 421 29.61 5.35 -11.95
C TYR A 421 29.12 5.71 -10.54
N ASP A 422 28.92 7.00 -10.29
CA ASP A 422 28.21 7.48 -9.11
C ASP A 422 26.69 7.45 -9.39
N PHE A 423 25.95 6.64 -8.64
CA PHE A 423 24.50 6.51 -8.77
C PHE A 423 23.76 7.44 -7.81
N THR A 424 22.69 8.07 -8.30
CA THR A 424 21.81 8.97 -7.54
C THR A 424 20.36 8.52 -7.67
N ARG A 425 19.63 8.47 -6.56
CA ARG A 425 18.16 8.26 -6.55
C ARG A 425 17.45 9.58 -6.73
N ASN A 426 16.72 9.71 -7.84
CA ASN A 426 15.87 10.87 -8.10
C ASN A 426 14.46 10.55 -7.62
N HIS A 427 14.07 11.13 -6.50
CA HIS A 427 12.76 10.91 -5.89
C HIS A 427 11.69 11.78 -6.55
N TYR A 428 10.55 11.16 -6.83
CA TYR A 428 9.35 11.80 -7.33
C TYR A 428 8.17 11.48 -6.42
N SER A 429 7.21 12.39 -6.38
CA SER A 429 5.95 12.18 -5.70
C SER A 429 4.82 12.88 -6.44
N ALA A 430 3.62 12.38 -6.27
CA ALA A 430 2.38 13.01 -6.68
C ALA A 430 1.39 12.98 -5.52
N SER A 431 0.62 14.05 -5.40
CA SER A 431 -0.49 14.14 -4.46
C SER A 431 -1.74 14.64 -5.17
N LEU A 432 -2.89 14.16 -4.71
CA LEU A 432 -4.23 14.51 -5.18
C LEU A 432 -4.91 15.34 -4.11
N ASN A 433 -5.36 16.54 -4.49
CA ASN A 433 -6.32 17.32 -3.72
C ASN A 433 -7.63 17.35 -4.50
N ALA A 434 -8.69 16.77 -3.95
CA ALA A 434 -9.98 16.71 -4.60
C ALA A 434 -11.08 17.30 -3.69
N SER A 435 -12.03 17.99 -4.30
CA SER A 435 -13.15 18.63 -3.61
C SER A 435 -14.42 18.52 -4.45
N MET A 436 -15.55 18.53 -3.76
CA MET A 436 -16.88 18.37 -4.31
C MET A 436 -17.76 19.51 -3.83
N ASN A 437 -18.60 20.05 -4.71
CA ASN A 437 -19.61 21.04 -4.36
C ASN A 437 -20.96 20.62 -4.97
N LEU A 438 -21.87 20.16 -4.11
CA LEU A 438 -23.22 19.76 -4.45
C LEU A 438 -24.22 20.88 -4.12
N SER A 439 -24.80 21.52 -5.11
CA SER A 439 -25.78 22.60 -4.91
C SER A 439 -27.16 22.22 -5.45
N PRO A 440 -28.25 22.82 -4.93
CA PRO A 440 -29.52 22.79 -5.64
C PRO A 440 -29.35 23.30 -7.08
N ASP A 441 -30.14 22.75 -7.98
CA ASP A 441 -30.14 23.17 -9.38
C ASP A 441 -30.51 24.65 -9.53
N THR A 442 -29.87 25.35 -10.46
CA THR A 442 -30.13 26.79 -10.67
C THR A 442 -31.54 27.07 -11.18
N GLN A 443 -32.23 26.07 -11.74
CA GLN A 443 -33.63 26.16 -12.14
C GLN A 443 -34.61 25.72 -11.04
N SER A 444 -34.12 25.28 -9.88
CA SER A 444 -34.99 24.86 -8.78
C SER A 444 -35.65 26.09 -8.12
N PRO A 445 -36.99 26.25 -8.18
CA PRO A 445 -37.68 27.40 -7.60
C PRO A 445 -37.66 27.40 -6.06
N THR A 446 -37.35 26.26 -5.45
CA THR A 446 -37.29 26.09 -3.99
C THR A 446 -35.88 26.23 -3.43
N ALA A 447 -34.89 26.46 -4.29
CA ALA A 447 -33.50 26.62 -3.87
C ALA A 447 -33.31 27.87 -3.00
N SER A 448 -32.83 27.67 -1.78
CA SER A 448 -32.38 28.74 -0.88
C SER A 448 -31.06 28.31 -0.26
N GLY A 449 -29.94 28.83 -0.80
CA GLY A 449 -28.60 28.37 -0.42
C GLY A 449 -28.39 26.89 -0.73
N LYS A 450 -28.13 26.07 0.30
CA LYS A 450 -28.01 24.61 0.21
C LYS A 450 -29.32 23.88 0.57
N THR A 451 -30.44 24.59 0.68
CA THR A 451 -31.75 24.02 1.00
C THR A 451 -32.63 23.97 -0.24
N MET A 452 -33.40 22.90 -0.38
CA MET A 452 -34.38 22.69 -1.46
C MET A 452 -35.49 21.75 -1.00
N LYS A 453 -36.59 21.64 -1.75
CA LYS A 453 -37.58 20.57 -1.55
C LYS A 453 -37.17 19.30 -2.30
N SER A 454 -37.61 18.14 -1.83
CA SER A 454 -37.46 16.88 -2.57
C SER A 454 -38.28 16.91 -3.87
N GLY A 455 -37.87 16.14 -4.88
CA GLY A 455 -38.46 16.19 -6.23
C GLY A 455 -37.81 17.21 -7.17
N TYR A 456 -36.95 18.09 -6.65
CA TYR A 456 -36.16 19.02 -7.46
C TYR A 456 -34.74 18.48 -7.68
N GLY A 457 -34.02 19.17 -8.57
CA GLY A 457 -32.70 18.79 -9.03
C GLY A 457 -31.54 19.31 -8.17
N VAL A 458 -30.43 18.58 -8.20
CA VAL A 458 -29.11 19.00 -7.69
C VAL A 458 -28.07 18.98 -8.81
N GLN A 459 -27.06 19.83 -8.68
CA GLN A 459 -25.87 19.86 -9.52
C GLN A 459 -24.64 19.52 -8.69
N ASN A 460 -23.64 18.94 -9.32
CA ASN A 460 -22.36 18.62 -8.69
C ASN A 460 -21.22 19.20 -9.52
N LEU A 461 -20.33 19.95 -8.87
CA LEU A 461 -19.03 20.32 -9.41
C LEU A 461 -17.94 19.66 -8.59
N THR A 462 -17.20 18.75 -9.21
CA THR A 462 -16.06 18.07 -8.60
C THR A 462 -14.77 18.56 -9.22
N VAL A 463 -13.81 18.97 -8.40
CA VAL A 463 -12.51 19.50 -8.82
C VAL A 463 -11.41 18.61 -8.26
N ALA A 464 -10.51 18.14 -9.12
CA ALA A 464 -9.39 17.27 -8.76
C ALA A 464 -8.07 17.88 -9.25
N THR A 465 -7.18 18.22 -8.32
CA THR A 465 -5.88 18.82 -8.60
C THR A 465 -4.74 17.87 -8.26
N VAL A 466 -3.93 17.54 -9.27
CA VAL A 466 -2.72 16.73 -9.14
C VAL A 466 -1.51 17.65 -8.95
N ASN A 467 -0.84 17.52 -7.80
CA ASN A 467 0.37 18.26 -7.46
C ASN A 467 1.57 17.32 -7.58
N THR A 468 2.43 17.59 -8.57
CA THR A 468 3.66 16.84 -8.79
C THR A 468 4.68 17.68 -9.56
N ALA A 469 5.96 17.44 -9.26
CA ALA A 469 7.11 17.91 -10.02
C ALA A 469 7.68 16.83 -10.95
N ALA A 470 7.05 15.64 -11.00
CA ALA A 470 7.48 14.57 -11.89
C ALA A 470 7.24 14.95 -13.37
N PRO A 471 8.02 14.38 -14.30
CA PRO A 471 7.78 14.53 -15.73
C PRO A 471 6.38 14.06 -16.14
N SER A 472 5.83 14.62 -17.22
CA SER A 472 4.45 14.35 -17.66
C SER A 472 4.17 12.91 -18.08
N PHE A 473 5.19 12.09 -18.34
CA PHE A 473 5.08 10.66 -18.63
C PHE A 473 5.16 9.77 -17.38
N HIS A 474 5.26 10.37 -16.19
CA HIS A 474 5.22 9.67 -14.90
C HIS A 474 3.83 9.74 -14.24
N TYR A 475 2.87 10.46 -14.82
CA TYR A 475 1.54 10.56 -14.22
C TYR A 475 0.47 10.83 -15.27
N THR A 476 -0.77 10.43 -14.98
CA THR A 476 -1.95 10.92 -15.69
C THR A 476 -2.73 11.89 -14.82
N ASN A 477 -3.62 12.68 -15.42
CA ASN A 477 -4.52 13.54 -14.66
C ASN A 477 -5.79 12.78 -14.27
N ALA A 478 -6.68 13.39 -13.50
CA ALA A 478 -8.00 12.81 -13.24
C ALA A 478 -8.80 12.71 -14.54
N GLN A 479 -9.39 11.54 -14.78
CA GLN A 479 -10.12 11.22 -16.01
C GLN A 479 -11.55 10.75 -15.73
N THR A 480 -11.81 10.22 -14.54
CA THR A 480 -13.09 9.62 -14.22
C THR A 480 -13.58 10.09 -12.85
N ALA A 481 -14.85 10.48 -12.79
CA ALA A 481 -15.57 10.78 -11.57
C ALA A 481 -16.97 10.19 -11.64
N ILE A 482 -17.44 9.57 -10.55
CA ILE A 482 -18.68 8.82 -10.49
C ILE A 482 -19.45 9.26 -9.26
N SER A 483 -20.70 9.71 -9.42
CA SER A 483 -21.57 10.07 -8.29
C SER A 483 -22.64 9.01 -8.01
N TYR A 484 -22.78 8.66 -6.75
CA TYR A 484 -23.72 7.71 -6.19
C TYR A 484 -24.71 8.42 -5.26
N PHE A 485 -25.95 7.93 -5.24
CA PHE A 485 -27.08 8.63 -4.62
C PHE A 485 -27.75 7.81 -3.50
N PRO A 486 -28.26 8.48 -2.45
CA PRO A 486 -28.79 7.82 -1.26
C PRO A 486 -30.08 7.02 -1.53
N GLU A 487 -30.92 7.43 -2.48
CA GLU A 487 -32.14 6.73 -2.85
C GLU A 487 -31.89 5.34 -3.46
N PHE A 488 -30.68 5.08 -3.96
CA PHE A 488 -30.25 3.80 -4.50
C PHE A 488 -29.23 3.09 -3.60
N ASN A 489 -29.16 3.49 -2.33
CA ASN A 489 -28.21 2.97 -1.34
C ASN A 489 -26.74 3.09 -1.79
N TYR A 490 -26.42 4.02 -2.69
CA TYR A 490 -25.10 4.20 -3.29
C TYR A 490 -24.56 3.01 -4.10
N GLU A 491 -25.43 2.12 -4.60
CA GLU A 491 -25.03 0.86 -5.27
C GLU A 491 -25.60 0.71 -6.68
N THR A 492 -26.93 0.76 -6.81
CA THR A 492 -27.61 0.21 -8.01
C THR A 492 -27.44 1.08 -9.26
N TYR A 493 -27.51 2.40 -9.08
CA TYR A 493 -27.41 3.40 -10.13
C TYR A 493 -26.42 4.49 -9.73
N TRP A 494 -25.76 5.07 -10.72
CA TRP A 494 -24.81 6.15 -10.56
C TRP A 494 -24.76 7.02 -11.79
N ARG A 495 -24.29 8.26 -11.63
CA ARG A 495 -23.98 9.13 -12.77
C ARG A 495 -22.50 9.12 -13.02
N LEU A 496 -22.12 8.81 -14.25
CA LEU A 496 -20.77 9.05 -14.74
C LEU A 496 -20.64 10.54 -15.07
N LEU A 497 -19.67 11.23 -14.46
CA LEU A 497 -19.54 12.68 -14.63
C LEU A 497 -18.79 12.99 -15.93
N LYS A 498 -19.21 14.08 -16.57
CA LYS A 498 -18.55 14.65 -17.72
C LYS A 498 -17.35 15.49 -17.28
N CYS A 499 -16.18 15.19 -17.81
CA CYS A 499 -15.00 16.04 -17.65
C CYS A 499 -15.18 17.34 -18.45
N THR A 500 -15.38 18.47 -17.78
CA THR A 500 -15.56 19.79 -18.40
C THR A 500 -14.26 20.54 -18.61
N ALA A 501 -13.23 20.23 -17.81
CA ALA A 501 -11.86 20.70 -18.02
C ALA A 501 -10.88 19.60 -17.64
N SER A 502 -9.94 19.27 -18.53
CA SER A 502 -8.87 18.29 -18.26
C SER A 502 -7.55 18.99 -17.91
N GLY A 503 -6.55 18.21 -17.48
CA GLY A 503 -5.23 18.71 -17.09
C GLY A 503 -4.96 18.57 -15.60
N LYS A 504 -3.91 19.24 -15.09
CA LYS A 504 -3.50 19.13 -13.67
C LYS A 504 -4.64 19.46 -12.69
N THR A 505 -5.52 20.37 -13.06
CA THR A 505 -6.77 20.64 -12.33
C THR A 505 -7.93 20.26 -13.22
N ALA A 506 -8.43 19.04 -13.05
CA ALA A 506 -9.59 18.55 -13.76
C ALA A 506 -10.89 19.01 -13.08
N ARG A 507 -11.92 19.27 -13.88
CA ARG A 507 -13.27 19.60 -13.41
C ARG A 507 -14.27 18.63 -14.01
N PHE A 508 -15.18 18.18 -13.17
CA PHE A 508 -16.21 17.21 -13.49
C PHE A 508 -17.56 17.74 -13.06
N GLU A 509 -18.55 17.58 -13.93
CA GLU A 509 -19.94 17.92 -13.67
C GLU A 509 -20.83 16.74 -14.05
N PHE A 510 -22.09 16.72 -13.64
CA PHE A 510 -23.01 15.71 -14.15
C PHE A 510 -23.08 15.75 -15.67
N ALA A 511 -23.18 14.59 -16.31
CA ALA A 511 -23.56 14.53 -17.70
C ALA A 511 -25.00 15.06 -17.87
N ASP A 512 -25.27 15.68 -19.02
CA ASP A 512 -26.57 16.24 -19.37
C ASP A 512 -27.69 15.21 -19.11
N ASN A 513 -28.73 15.64 -18.41
CA ASN A 513 -29.83 14.76 -18.05
C ASN A 513 -30.89 14.73 -19.17
N ILE A 514 -31.08 13.56 -19.79
CA ILE A 514 -32.12 13.36 -20.81
C ILE A 514 -33.55 13.60 -20.30
N TYR A 515 -33.76 13.52 -18.99
CA TYR A 515 -35.05 13.77 -18.35
C TYR A 515 -35.26 15.25 -17.97
N SER A 516 -34.20 16.06 -18.00
CA SER A 516 -34.33 17.50 -17.79
C SER A 516 -34.93 18.16 -19.02
N THR A 517 -36.00 18.95 -18.84
CA THR A 517 -36.61 19.76 -19.91
C THR A 517 -35.59 20.66 -20.65
N TYR A 518 -34.56 21.13 -19.95
CA TYR A 518 -33.50 21.98 -20.50
C TYR A 518 -32.20 21.25 -20.84
N ASN A 519 -32.19 19.91 -20.80
CA ASN A 519 -30.98 19.09 -20.96
C ASN A 519 -29.83 19.53 -20.02
N HIS A 520 -30.17 19.92 -18.79
CA HIS A 520 -29.25 20.49 -17.80
C HIS A 520 -28.45 19.36 -17.11
N PRO A 521 -27.21 19.60 -16.66
CA PRO A 521 -26.42 18.61 -15.92
C PRO A 521 -26.92 18.50 -14.47
N VAL A 522 -28.09 17.88 -14.31
CA VAL A 522 -28.85 17.85 -13.06
C VAL A 522 -29.28 16.43 -12.70
N HIS A 523 -29.25 16.08 -11.41
CA HIS A 523 -29.85 14.87 -10.87
C HIS A 523 -31.09 15.20 -10.05
N PHE A 524 -32.23 14.57 -10.34
CA PHE A 524 -33.47 14.80 -9.61
C PHE A 524 -33.55 13.88 -8.40
N SER A 525 -33.81 14.47 -7.23
CA SER A 525 -34.16 13.69 -6.03
C SER A 525 -35.58 13.12 -6.16
N PRO A 526 -35.87 11.93 -5.60
CA PRO A 526 -37.25 11.43 -5.56
C PRO A 526 -38.16 12.34 -4.72
N ILE A 527 -39.42 12.51 -5.12
CA ILE A 527 -40.38 13.36 -4.37
C ILE A 527 -40.60 12.83 -2.95
N TRP A 528 -40.62 11.52 -2.76
CA TRP A 528 -40.82 10.90 -1.45
C TRP A 528 -39.62 11.02 -0.50
N PHE A 529 -38.47 11.52 -0.96
CA PHE A 529 -37.26 11.57 -0.14
C PHE A 529 -37.50 12.43 1.11
N PRO A 530 -37.15 11.94 2.32
CA PRO A 530 -37.52 12.61 3.56
C PRO A 530 -36.74 13.91 3.79
N ASP A 531 -37.31 14.78 4.61
CA ASP A 531 -36.63 15.95 5.16
C ASP A 531 -35.34 15.56 5.90
N GLY A 532 -34.30 16.38 5.74
CA GLY A 532 -32.99 16.16 6.33
C GLY A 532 -31.87 16.27 5.30
N THR A 533 -30.78 15.55 5.53
CA THR A 533 -29.58 15.64 4.70
C THR A 533 -29.66 14.73 3.47
N TYR A 534 -29.66 15.32 2.28
CA TYR A 534 -29.47 14.60 1.02
C TYR A 534 -27.98 14.62 0.65
N ARG A 535 -27.28 13.51 0.94
CA ARG A 535 -25.83 13.39 0.77
C ARG A 535 -25.49 12.59 -0.47
N VAL A 536 -24.73 13.18 -1.39
CA VAL A 536 -24.21 12.51 -2.58
C VAL A 536 -22.75 12.14 -2.35
N ASN A 537 -22.35 10.97 -2.82
CA ASN A 537 -20.97 10.51 -2.77
C ASN A 537 -20.35 10.53 -4.17
N THR A 538 -19.17 11.09 -4.32
CA THR A 538 -18.46 11.13 -5.62
C THR A 538 -17.08 10.49 -5.49
N TYR A 539 -16.81 9.46 -6.27
CA TYR A 539 -15.51 8.81 -6.35
C TYR A 539 -14.75 9.32 -7.58
N VAL A 540 -13.58 9.91 -7.36
CA VAL A 540 -12.67 10.39 -8.42
C VAL A 540 -11.50 9.41 -8.54
N CYS A 541 -11.22 8.93 -9.75
CA CYS A 541 -10.16 7.96 -10.02
C CYS A 541 -9.48 8.16 -11.39
N ASP A 542 -8.65 7.19 -11.78
CA ASP A 542 -7.85 7.17 -13.01
C ASP A 542 -6.73 8.23 -13.09
N ILE A 543 -6.16 8.58 -11.92
CA ILE A 543 -4.90 9.32 -11.78
C ILE A 543 -3.76 8.31 -11.61
N TRP A 544 -3.19 7.82 -12.69
CA TRP A 544 -2.19 6.76 -12.65
C TRP A 544 -0.78 7.31 -12.43
N THR A 545 0.00 6.63 -11.58
CA THR A 545 1.44 6.84 -11.38
C THR A 545 2.16 5.48 -11.43
N PRO A 546 3.49 5.43 -11.59
CA PRO A 546 4.26 4.18 -11.47
C PRO A 546 4.04 3.47 -10.13
N ALA A 547 3.71 4.20 -9.07
CA ALA A 547 3.42 3.65 -7.76
C ALA A 547 1.92 3.39 -7.53
N GLY A 548 1.10 3.36 -8.58
CA GLY A 548 -0.32 3.02 -8.55
C GLY A 548 -1.27 4.20 -8.80
N MET A 549 -2.57 3.91 -8.83
CA MET A 549 -3.64 4.89 -9.07
C MET A 549 -3.93 5.71 -7.82
N LEU A 550 -3.98 7.03 -7.97
CA LEU A 550 -4.54 7.94 -6.97
C LEU A 550 -6.07 8.03 -7.14
N SER A 551 -6.77 8.10 -6.01
CA SER A 551 -8.22 8.22 -5.94
C SER A 551 -8.67 8.98 -4.70
N ALA A 552 -9.87 9.54 -4.76
CA ALA A 552 -10.51 10.23 -3.65
C ALA A 552 -12.02 9.91 -3.61
N ASN A 553 -12.55 9.73 -2.40
CA ASN A 553 -13.92 9.42 -2.07
C ASN A 553 -14.56 10.61 -1.36
N LEU A 554 -15.29 11.43 -2.11
CA LEU A 554 -15.80 12.71 -1.66
C LEU A 554 -17.28 12.62 -1.26
N THR A 555 -17.71 13.49 -0.36
CA THR A 555 -19.15 13.68 -0.10
C THR A 555 -19.46 15.15 0.09
N ASP A 556 -20.64 15.57 -0.37
CA ASP A 556 -21.25 16.86 -0.04
C ASP A 556 -22.77 16.64 0.02
N SER A 557 -23.50 17.61 0.58
CA SER A 557 -24.93 17.48 0.82
C SER A 557 -25.72 18.76 0.66
N VAL A 558 -26.99 18.61 0.31
CA VAL A 558 -28.03 19.64 0.41
C VAL A 558 -29.02 19.26 1.51
N SER A 559 -29.76 20.23 2.01
CA SER A 559 -30.83 20.02 3.00
C SER A 559 -32.18 19.97 2.29
N ILE A 560 -32.93 18.89 2.51
CA ILE A 560 -34.31 18.74 2.05
C ILE A 560 -35.25 19.22 3.16
N SER A 561 -36.18 20.09 2.81
CA SER A 561 -37.22 20.61 3.70
C SER A 561 -38.52 20.82 2.95
N GLY A 562 -39.43 19.86 3.06
CA GLY A 562 -40.65 19.77 2.26
C GLY A 562 -40.41 19.06 0.92
N ASN A 563 -41.47 18.88 0.16
CA ASN A 563 -41.48 18.14 -1.10
C ASN A 563 -42.21 18.91 -2.20
N LEU A 564 -42.04 18.46 -3.46
CA LEU A 564 -42.66 19.08 -4.63
C LEU A 564 -44.19 19.22 -4.55
N TYR A 565 -44.91 18.35 -3.82
CA TYR A 565 -46.36 18.50 -3.64
C TYR A 565 -46.75 19.70 -2.78
N ASP A 566 -45.85 20.16 -1.90
CA ASP A 566 -46.11 21.34 -1.07
C ASP A 566 -46.16 22.64 -1.91
N ASP A 567 -45.65 22.62 -3.14
CA ASP A 567 -45.73 23.74 -4.08
C ASP A 567 -46.99 23.68 -4.96
N TRP A 568 -47.65 22.53 -5.04
CA TRP A 568 -48.86 22.34 -5.84
C TRP A 568 -50.09 22.79 -5.04
N HIS A 569 -50.48 24.05 -5.22
CA HIS A 569 -51.73 24.59 -4.72
C HIS A 569 -52.75 24.72 -5.86
N ILE A 570 -53.91 24.08 -5.72
CA ILE A 570 -55.08 24.39 -6.55
C ILE A 570 -55.67 25.69 -6.01
N ALA A 571 -55.37 26.83 -6.66
CA ALA A 571 -56.16 28.03 -6.47
C ALA A 571 -57.46 27.87 -7.29
N PRO A 572 -58.66 27.95 -6.68
CA PRO A 572 -59.87 28.16 -7.46
C PRO A 572 -59.71 29.48 -8.21
N GLY A 573 -59.86 29.46 -9.53
CA GLY A 573 -59.87 30.68 -10.33
C GLY A 573 -60.94 31.62 -9.80
N SER A 574 -60.51 32.81 -9.36
CA SER A 574 -61.39 33.91 -8.94
C SER A 574 -62.21 34.45 -10.10
#